data_AF-A0A3C1QGE5-F1
#
_entry.id   AF-A0A3C1QGE5-F1
#
_cell.length_a   1.000
_cell.length_b   1.000
_cell.length_c   1.000
_cell.angle_alpha   90.00
_cell.angle_beta   90.00
_cell.angle_gamma   90.00
#
_symmetry.space_group_name_H-M   'P 1'
#
loop_
_entity.id
_entity.type
_entity.pdbx_description
1 polymer ?
#
loop_
_entity_poly.entity_id
_entity_poly.type
_entity_poly.pdbx_seq_one_letter_code
_entity_poly.pdbx_strand_id
1 'polypeptide(L)'
;MEREDNVLDELLRDIAGLLNEYPKAIERQAAAIHAGGKDPELAEKLIKAADTMRDSGNLYLTWAKHFAALAEGNTDASSDEDETDDFGI
;
A
#
# COMPACT_ATOMS: atom_id res chain seq x y z
N MET A 1 -18.79 -18.90 13.34
CA MET A 1 -18.08 -18.40 12.15
C MET A 1 -17.83 -16.90 12.33
N GLU A 2 -17.37 -16.46 13.51
CA GLU A 2 -17.14 -15.03 13.84
C GLU A 2 -15.65 -14.73 14.09
N ARG A 3 -14.79 -15.75 14.14
CA ARG A 3 -13.37 -15.57 14.47
C ARG A 3 -12.50 -15.22 13.27
N GLU A 4 -12.87 -15.65 12.06
CA GLU A 4 -12.06 -15.43 10.86
C GLU A 4 -12.27 -14.02 10.30
N ASP A 5 -13.51 -13.52 10.27
CA ASP A 5 -13.85 -12.14 9.85
C ASP A 5 -13.07 -11.09 10.66
N ASN A 6 -12.97 -11.29 11.98
CA ASN A 6 -12.20 -10.40 12.84
C ASN A 6 -10.68 -10.45 12.57
N VAL A 7 -10.14 -11.58 12.10
CA VAL A 7 -8.70 -11.72 11.84
C VAL A 7 -8.29 -11.01 10.55
N LEU A 8 -9.12 -11.06 9.50
CA LEU A 8 -8.82 -10.34 8.26
C LEU A 8 -8.83 -8.81 8.47
N ASP A 9 -9.81 -8.31 9.22
CA ASP A 9 -9.89 -6.90 9.58
C ASP A 9 -8.71 -6.41 10.43
N GLU A 10 -8.30 -7.20 11.43
CA GLU A 10 -7.13 -6.90 12.25
C GLU A 10 -5.86 -6.86 11.39
N LEU A 11 -5.65 -7.86 10.53
CA LEU A 11 -4.50 -7.92 9.63
C LEU A 11 -4.49 -6.77 8.61
N LEU A 12 -5.65 -6.40 8.05
CA LEU A 12 -5.76 -5.28 7.13
C LEU A 12 -5.38 -3.96 7.80
N ARG A 13 -5.77 -3.75 9.06
CA ARG A 13 -5.39 -2.56 9.83
C ARG A 13 -3.88 -2.51 10.08
N ASP A 14 -3.29 -3.64 10.48
CA ASP A 14 -1.85 -3.74 10.72
C ASP A 14 -1.05 -3.48 9.44
N ILE A 15 -1.45 -4.11 8.33
CA ILE A 15 -0.82 -3.90 7.03
C ILE A 15 -0.96 -2.45 6.58
N ALA A 16 -2.15 -1.84 6.72
CA ALA A 16 -2.33 -0.43 6.39
C ALA A 16 -1.42 0.49 7.21
N GLY A 17 -1.24 0.19 8.51
CA GLY A 17 -0.29 0.90 9.37
C GLY A 17 1.15 0.78 8.85
N LEU A 18 1.58 -0.44 8.53
CA LEU A 18 2.93 -0.69 8.02
C LEU A 18 3.19 -0.07 6.65
N LEU A 19 2.24 -0.16 5.72
CA LEU A 19 2.34 0.43 4.38
C LEU A 19 2.38 1.96 4.42
N ASN A 20 1.83 2.58 5.48
CA ASN A 20 1.91 4.02 5.70
C ASN A 20 3.22 4.44 6.40
N GLU A 21 3.73 3.66 7.36
CA GLU A 21 4.92 4.02 8.13
C GLU A 21 6.23 3.66 7.42
N TYR A 22 6.27 2.58 6.64
CA TYR A 22 7.50 2.13 5.99
C TYR A 22 8.05 3.15 4.95
N PRO A 23 7.23 3.71 4.03
CA PRO A 23 7.70 4.76 3.12
C PRO A 23 8.22 5.99 3.87
N LYS A 24 7.57 6.40 4.96
CA LYS A 24 8.03 7.53 5.80
C LYS A 24 9.39 7.25 6.43
N ALA A 25 9.64 6.01 6.86
CA ALA A 25 10.94 5.62 7.39
C ALA A 25 12.05 5.75 6.32
N ILE A 26 11.74 5.39 5.08
CA ILE A 26 12.65 5.56 3.93
C ILE A 26 12.89 7.04 3.63
N GLU A 27 11.85 7.88 3.64
CA GLU A 27 11.98 9.34 3.47
C GLU A 27 12.85 9.98 4.57
N ARG A 28 12.67 9.57 5.83
CA ARG A 28 13.53 10.04 6.94
C ARG A 28 14.99 9.66 6.72
N GLN A 29 15.24 8.46 6.21
CA GLN A 29 16.60 8.02 5.89
C GLN A 29 17.19 8.82 4.74
N ALA A 30 16.41 9.10 3.68
CA ALA A 30 16.82 9.95 2.57
C ALA A 30 17.16 11.37 3.05
N ALA A 31 16.32 11.95 3.91
CA ALA A 31 16.55 13.26 4.51
C ALA A 31 17.84 13.29 5.36
N ALA A 32 18.12 12.24 6.13
CA ALA A 32 19.36 12.11 6.90
C ALA A 32 20.61 12.02 6.00
N ILE A 33 20.52 11.33 4.86
CA ILE A 33 21.60 11.25 3.86
C ILE A 33 21.85 12.64 3.25
N HIS A 34 20.78 13.33 2.85
CA HIS A 34 20.86 14.67 2.28
C HIS A 34 21.44 15.71 3.28
N ALA A 35 20.93 15.72 4.51
CA ALA A 35 21.40 16.62 5.58
C ALA A 35 22.86 16.36 5.99
N GLY A 36 23.32 15.11 5.87
CA GLY A 36 24.70 14.73 6.12
C GLY A 36 25.67 15.11 5.00
N GLY A 37 25.21 15.75 3.91
CA GLY A 37 26.02 16.04 2.73
C GLY A 37 26.58 14.77 2.06
N LYS A 38 25.91 13.63 2.26
CA LYS A 38 26.28 12.34 1.68
C LYS A 38 25.76 12.26 0.23
N ASP A 39 25.74 11.06 -0.33
CA ASP A 39 25.30 10.76 -1.69
C ASP A 39 23.88 11.32 -2.01
N PRO A 40 23.78 12.40 -2.79
CA PRO A 40 22.50 13.02 -3.12
C PRO A 40 21.69 12.19 -4.12
N GLU A 41 22.35 11.43 -4.99
CA GLU A 41 21.66 10.54 -5.94
C GLU A 41 20.97 9.40 -5.20
N LEU A 42 21.62 8.85 -4.17
CA LEU A 42 21.02 7.85 -3.30
C LEU A 42 19.80 8.42 -2.56
N ALA A 43 19.90 9.63 -2.02
CA ALA A 43 18.78 10.28 -1.35
C ALA A 43 17.58 10.46 -2.29
N GLU A 44 17.81 10.94 -3.51
CA GLU A 44 16.75 11.12 -4.51
C GLU A 44 16.11 9.78 -4.92
N LYS A 45 16.92 8.73 -5.11
CA LYS A 45 16.41 7.38 -5.41
C LYS A 45 15.51 6.86 -4.28
N LEU A 46 15.89 7.08 -3.02
CA LEU A 46 15.10 6.65 -1.87
C LEU A 46 13.76 7.38 -1.76
N ILE A 47 13.72 8.69 -2.06
CA ILE A 47 12.46 9.45 -2.10
C ILE A 47 11.51 8.87 -3.15
N LYS A 48 12.00 8.67 -4.38
CA LYS A 48 11.20 8.06 -5.46
C LYS A 48 10.72 6.66 -5.10
N ALA A 49 11.58 5.87 -4.44
CA ALA A 49 11.21 4.55 -3.96
C ALA A 49 10.09 4.61 -2.90
N ALA A 50 10.15 5.57 -1.97
CA ALA A 50 9.10 5.78 -0.97
C ALA A 50 7.75 6.14 -1.62
N ASP A 51 7.75 7.03 -2.61
CA ASP A 51 6.54 7.35 -3.37
C ASP A 51 5.97 6.12 -4.08
N THR A 52 6.82 5.36 -4.77
CA THR A 52 6.40 4.11 -5.44
C THR A 52 5.83 3.09 -4.45
N MET A 53 6.43 2.97 -3.26
CA MET A 53 5.94 2.08 -2.21
C MET A 53 4.59 2.53 -1.66
N ARG A 54 4.34 3.84 -1.54
CA ARG A 54 3.04 4.38 -1.13
C ARG A 54 1.96 4.05 -2.16
N ASP A 55 2.25 4.26 -3.44
CA ASP A 55 1.30 3.98 -4.53
C ASP A 55 0.99 2.48 -4.62
N SER A 56 2.03 1.64 -4.57
CA SER A 56 1.88 0.18 -4.57
C SER A 56 1.12 -0.32 -3.33
N GLY A 57 1.35 0.29 -2.18
CA GLY A 57 0.63 -0.02 -0.94
C GLY A 57 -0.84 0.35 -1.00
N ASN A 58 -1.19 1.49 -1.60
CA ASN A 58 -2.58 1.87 -1.82
C ASN A 58 -3.29 0.87 -2.74
N LEU A 59 -2.64 0.46 -3.84
CA LEU A 59 -3.17 -0.57 -4.74
C LEU A 59 -3.41 -1.90 -4.00
N TYR A 60 -2.43 -2.35 -3.21
CA TYR A 60 -2.56 -3.55 -2.39
C TYR A 60 -3.78 -3.45 -1.46
N LEU A 61 -3.95 -2.33 -0.75
CA LEU A 61 -5.08 -2.16 0.18
C LEU A 61 -6.43 -2.14 -0.52
N THR A 62 -6.54 -1.60 -1.73
CA THR A 62 -7.76 -1.68 -2.54
C THR A 62 -8.14 -3.12 -2.80
N TRP A 63 -7.21 -3.92 -3.32
CA TRP A 63 -7.45 -5.35 -3.60
C TRP A 63 -7.74 -6.15 -2.33
N ALA A 64 -6.97 -5.93 -1.26
CA ALA A 64 -7.12 -6.67 -0.02
C ALA A 64 -8.49 -6.42 0.63
N LYS A 65 -8.99 -5.17 0.59
CA LYS A 65 -10.35 -4.85 1.05
C LYS A 65 -11.43 -5.45 0.16
N HIS A 66 -11.25 -5.40 -1.16
CA HIS A 66 -12.20 -6.01 -2.11
C HIS A 66 -12.37 -7.52 -1.84
N PHE A 67 -11.27 -8.26 -1.69
CA PHE A 67 -11.34 -9.69 -1.43
C PHE A 67 -11.81 -10.04 -0.01
N ALA A 68 -11.55 -9.19 1.00
CA ALA A 68 -12.14 -9.35 2.33
C ALA A 68 -13.67 -9.21 2.28
N ALA A 69 -14.19 -8.18 1.60
CA ALA A 69 -15.62 -8.01 1.40
C ALA A 69 -16.26 -9.17 0.61
N LEU A 70 -15.56 -9.67 -0.42
CA LEU A 70 -15.99 -10.86 -1.16
C LEU A 70 -16.10 -12.09 -0.23
N ALA A 71 -15.14 -12.29 0.67
CA ALA A 71 -15.12 -13.41 1.61
C ALA A 71 -16.28 -13.35 2.63
N GLU A 72 -16.72 -12.15 3.01
CA GLU A 72 -17.89 -11.91 3.87
C GLU A 72 -19.23 -12.13 3.16
N GLY A 73 -19.22 -12.50 1.88
CA GLY A 73 -20.43 -12.69 1.06
C GLY A 73 -21.04 -11.37 0.58
N ASN A 74 -20.29 -10.26 0.66
CA ASN A 74 -20.71 -8.97 0.13
C ASN A 74 -20.43 -8.90 -1.38
N THR A 75 -21.24 -9.63 -2.15
CA THR A 75 -21.08 -9.77 -3.62
C THR A 75 -21.41 -8.50 -4.41
N ASP A 76 -21.87 -7.43 -3.76
CA ASP A 76 -22.15 -6.13 -4.40
C ASP A 76 -20.91 -5.22 -4.51
N ALA A 77 -19.76 -5.63 -3.94
CA ALA A 77 -18.49 -4.90 -4.04
C ALA A 77 -17.81 -5.01 -5.42
N SER A 78 -18.52 -5.56 -6.42
CA SER A 78 -18.08 -5.77 -7.80
C SER A 78 -18.66 -4.75 -8.80
N SER A 79 -19.53 -3.83 -8.38
CA SER A 79 -20.32 -3.06 -9.37
C SER A 79 -19.78 -1.67 -9.74
N ASP A 80 -18.74 -1.14 -9.09
CA ASP A 80 -18.18 0.16 -9.46
C ASP A 80 -16.67 0.06 -9.65
N GLU A 81 -16.22 0.27 -10.90
CA GLU A 81 -14.83 0.31 -11.41
C GLU A 81 -14.27 -1.00 -12.00
N ASP A 82 -15.00 -1.59 -12.96
CA ASP A 82 -14.38 -2.27 -14.10
C ASP A 82 -14.27 -1.29 -15.28
N GLU A 83 -13.35 -0.32 -15.17
CA GLU A 83 -12.85 0.47 -16.30
C GLU A 83 -11.31 0.51 -16.25
N THR A 84 -10.68 -0.66 -16.26
CA THR A 84 -9.35 -0.78 -16.90
C THR A 84 -9.37 -1.98 -17.84
N ASP A 85 -10.25 -1.91 -18.83
CA ASP A 85 -10.00 -2.54 -20.12
C ASP A 85 -8.82 -1.80 -20.77
N ASP A 86 -7.95 -2.56 -21.44
CA ASP A 86 -6.77 -2.11 -22.20
C ASP A 86 -5.44 -1.92 -21.46
N PHE A 87 -4.81 -3.06 -21.09
CA PHE A 87 -3.39 -3.23 -21.38
C PHE A 87 -3.22 -4.30 -22.45
N GLY A 88 -3.57 -3.96 -23.69
CA GLY A 88 -3.00 -4.60 -24.86
C GLY A 88 -1.50 -4.29 -24.98
N ILE A 89 -0.65 -5.22 -24.53
CA ILE A 89 0.71 -5.44 -25.05
C ILE A 89 0.94 -6.94 -25.21
#